data_AF-A0A7W6BKV9-F1
#
_entry.id   AF-A0A7W6BKV9-F1
#
_cell.length_a   1.000
_cell.length_b   1.000
_cell.length_c   1.000
_cell.angle_alpha   90.00
_cell.angle_beta   90.00
_cell.angle_gamma   90.00
#
_symmetry.space_group_name_H-M   'P 1'
#
loop_
_entity.id
_entity.type
_entity.pdbx_description
1 polymer ?
#
loop_
_entity_poly.entity_id
_entity_poly.type
_entity_poly.pdbx_seq_one_letter_code
_entity_poly.pdbx_strand_id
1 'polypeptide(L)' 'MKESDTAISRRVTKPKLFDEAIHFRARAGTKARIDALRGDTRQGDFVRELIEEAIDRREQGAVKPKGR' A
#
# COMPACT_ATOMS: atom_id res chain seq x y z
N MET A 1 19.60 -11.79 -20.14
CA MET A 1 18.74 -11.83 -18.92
C MET A 1 17.74 -10.69 -19.04
N LYS A 2 16.45 -10.92 -18.79
CA LYS A 2 15.41 -9.89 -18.91
C LYS A 2 15.57 -8.90 -17.74
N GLU A 3 15.93 -7.66 -18.04
CA GLU A 3 16.05 -6.59 -17.05
C GLU A 3 14.64 -6.16 -16.59
N SER A 4 14.45 -6.14 -15.27
CA SER A 4 13.23 -5.61 -14.67
C SER A 4 13.21 -4.09 -14.81
N ASP A 5 12.32 -3.60 -15.68
CA ASP A 5 12.13 -2.22 -16.13
C ASP A 5 11.56 -1.25 -15.05
N THR A 6 11.83 -1.48 -13.76
CA THR A 6 11.22 -0.71 -12.66
C THR A 6 12.19 -0.22 -11.59
N ALA A 7 13.51 -0.32 -11.81
CA ALA A 7 14.50 0.22 -10.89
C ALA A 7 15.28 1.38 -11.53
N ILE A 8 14.71 2.60 -11.50
CA ILE A 8 15.48 3.81 -11.82
C ILE A 8 16.43 4.08 -10.66
N SER A 9 17.69 3.72 -10.87
CA SER A 9 18.81 3.98 -9.96
C SER A 9 19.00 5.50 -9.76
N ARG A 10 19.03 5.94 -8.48
CA ARG A 10 19.56 7.23 -7.97
C ARG A 10 18.70 8.50 -8.00
N ARG A 11 17.40 8.48 -8.32
CA ARG A 11 16.52 9.64 -8.06
C ARG A 11 15.12 9.23 -7.65
N VAL A 12 14.93 8.98 -6.35
CA VAL A 12 13.59 9.00 -5.76
C VAL A 12 13.40 10.37 -5.13
N THR A 13 13.04 11.38 -5.92
CA THR A 13 12.47 12.65 -5.42
C THR A 13 11.01 12.42 -5.03
N LYS A 14 10.75 11.47 -4.11
CA LYS A 14 9.46 11.44 -3.42
C LYS A 14 9.51 12.47 -2.28
N PRO A 15 8.46 13.28 -2.09
CA PRO A 15 8.36 14.16 -0.92
C PRO A 15 8.64 13.38 0.37
N LYS A 16 9.41 13.98 1.29
CA LYS A 16 9.85 13.46 2.60
C LYS A 16 8.72 13.12 3.61
N LEU A 17 7.48 12.98 3.14
CA LEU A 17 6.32 12.73 4.00
C LEU A 17 6.17 11.26 4.41
N PHE A 18 6.78 10.35 3.66
CA PHE A 18 6.73 8.93 3.92
C PHE A 18 8.15 8.37 3.93
N ASP A 19 8.58 7.86 5.07
CA ASP A 19 9.94 7.38 5.35
C ASP A 19 10.02 5.86 5.56
N GLU A 20 8.89 5.19 5.81
CA GLU A 20 8.80 3.74 5.95
C GLU A 20 8.43 3.02 4.64
N ALA A 21 9.13 1.91 4.34
CA ALA A 21 8.90 1.08 3.16
C ALA A 21 8.45 -0.34 3.53
N ILE A 22 7.17 -0.64 3.29
CA ILE A 22 6.58 -1.96 3.60
C ILE A 22 6.62 -2.87 2.37
N HIS A 23 7.19 -4.06 2.54
CA HIS A 23 7.27 -5.08 1.49
C HIS A 23 6.46 -6.31 1.92
N PHE A 24 5.49 -6.73 1.10
CA PHE A 24 4.70 -7.93 1.36
C PHE A 24 4.45 -8.75 0.08
N ARG A 25 4.19 -10.04 0.26
CA ARG A 25 3.76 -10.92 -0.84
C ARG A 25 2.24 -10.92 -0.93
N ALA A 26 1.72 -10.71 -2.12
CA ALA A 26 0.28 -10.74 -2.40
C ALA A 26 -0.09 -11.94 -3.27
N ARG A 27 -1.37 -12.30 -3.29
CA ARG A 27 -1.90 -13.33 -4.20
C ARG A 27 -1.74 -12.90 -5.66
N ALA A 28 -1.63 -13.87 -6.56
CA ALA A 28 -1.65 -13.61 -8.00
C ALA A 28 -2.89 -12.79 -8.40
N GLY A 29 -2.72 -11.83 -9.31
CA GLY A 29 -3.78 -10.92 -9.75
C GLY A 29 -4.05 -9.73 -8.83
N THR A 30 -3.44 -9.64 -7.64
CA THR A 30 -3.68 -8.51 -6.72
C THR A 30 -3.31 -7.16 -7.34
N LYS A 31 -2.20 -7.08 -8.07
CA LYS A 31 -1.80 -5.85 -8.79
C LYS A 31 -2.84 -5.43 -9.82
N ALA A 32 -3.35 -6.36 -10.63
CA ALA A 32 -4.37 -6.07 -11.63
C ALA A 32 -5.68 -5.57 -10.98
N ARG A 33 -6.06 -6.14 -9.84
CA ARG A 33 -7.21 -5.66 -9.05
C ARG A 33 -7.00 -4.23 -8.53
N ILE A 34 -5.80 -3.93 -8.03
CA ILE A 34 -5.44 -2.57 -7.59
C ILE A 34 -5.49 -1.60 -8.77
N ASP A 35 -4.88 -1.95 -9.90
CA ASP A 35 -4.84 -1.11 -11.10
C ASP A 35 -6.26 -0.83 -11.64
N ALA A 36 -7.18 -1.81 -11.56
CA ALA A 36 -8.57 -1.63 -11.96
C ALA A 36 -9.38 -0.75 -10.99
N LEU A 37 -9.05 -0.76 -9.68
CA LEU A 37 -9.80 -0.02 -8.65
C LEU A 37 -9.28 1.41 -8.44
N ARG A 38 -7.98 1.65 -8.63
CA ARG A 38 -7.35 2.93 -8.30
C ARG A 38 -7.70 4.07 -9.26
N GLY A 39 -8.23 3.77 -10.45
CA GLY A 39 -8.46 4.75 -11.50
C GLY A 39 -7.20 5.57 -11.81
N ASP A 40 -7.32 6.89 -11.76
CA ASP A 40 -6.22 7.83 -12.00
C ASP A 40 -5.29 8.02 -10.80
N THR A 41 -5.65 7.49 -9.62
CA THR A 41 -4.83 7.62 -8.41
C THR A 41 -3.53 6.83 -8.54
N ARG A 42 -2.43 7.41 -8.06
CA ARG A 42 -1.12 6.74 -8.01
C ARG A 42 -1.22 5.48 -7.15
N GLN A 43 -0.72 4.35 -7.67
CA GLN A 43 -0.77 3.05 -6.99
C GLN A 43 -0.30 3.09 -5.52
N GLY A 44 0.79 3.81 -5.23
CA GLY A 44 1.32 3.93 -3.87
C GLY A 44 0.39 4.67 -2.91
N ASP A 45 -0.27 5.73 -3.37
CA ASP A 45 -1.17 6.54 -2.54
C ASP A 45 -2.48 5.77 -2.28
N PHE A 46 -3.00 5.11 -3.32
CA PHE A 46 -4.15 4.22 -3.20
C PHE A 46 -3.93 3.05 -2.23
N VAL A 47 -2.77 2.37 -2.32
CA VAL A 47 -2.45 1.27 -1.40
C VAL A 47 -2.27 1.78 0.03
N ARG A 48 -1.71 2.98 0.22
CA ARG A 48 -1.57 3.60 1.54
C ARG A 48 -2.93 3.86 2.18
N GLU A 49 -3.87 4.47 1.46
CA GLU A 49 -5.23 4.71 1.95
C GLU A 49 -5.91 3.40 2.38
N LEU A 50 -5.81 2.35 1.57
CA LEU A 50 -6.35 1.02 1.92
C LEU A 50 -5.73 0.44 3.21
N ILE A 51 -4.44 0.70 3.46
CA ILE A 51 -3.75 0.22 4.66
C ILE A 51 -4.20 1.04 5.87
N GLU A 52 -4.21 2.37 5.78
CA GLU A 52 -4.64 3.29 6.85
C GLU A 52 -6.08 2.99 7.28
N GLU A 53 -7.02 2.88 6.34
CA GLU A 53 -8.42 2.50 6.64
C GLU A 53 -8.53 1.13 7.33
N ALA A 54 -7.69 0.18 6.94
CA ALA A 54 -7.69 -1.15 7.50
C ALA A 54 -7.11 -1.20 8.92
N ILE A 55 -6.17 -0.30 9.23
CA ILE A 55 -5.61 -0.09 10.58
C ILE A 55 -6.67 0.57 11.46
N ASP A 56 -7.23 1.71 11.03
CA ASP A 56 -8.25 2.46 11.77
C ASP A 56 -9.43 1.57 12.18
N ARG A 57 -9.91 0.74 11.24
CA ARG A 57 -11.01 -0.22 11.51
C ARG A 57 -10.65 -1.22 12.59
N ARG A 58 -9.40 -1.69 12.64
CA ARG A 58 -8.92 -2.64 13.66
C ARG A 58 -8.73 -1.97 15.01
N GLU A 59 -8.21 -0.75 15.02
CA GLU A 59 -8.06 0.04 16.25
C GLU A 59 -9.41 0.34 16.88
N GLN A 60 -10.40 0.76 16.08
CA GLN A 60 -11.78 0.95 16.54
C GLN A 60 -12.40 -0.35 17.08
N GLY A 61 -12.09 -1.49 16.44
CA GLY A 61 -12.52 -2.81 16.90
C GLY A 61 -11.84 -3.26 18.20
N ALA A 62 -10.57 -2.93 18.39
CA ALA A 62 -9.80 -3.25 19.59
C ALA A 62 -10.19 -2.38 20.80
N VAL A 63 -10.64 -1.15 20.56
CA VAL A 63 -11.16 -0.24 21.60
C VAL A 63 -12.52 -0.72 22.14
N LYS A 64 -13.28 -1.53 21.39
CA LYS A 64 -14.46 -2.21 21.94
C LYS A 64 -14.00 -3.39 22.81
N PRO A 65 -14.10 -3.28 24.14
CA PRO A 65 -13.54 -4.28 25.03
C PRO A 65 -14.22 -5.62 24.82
N LYS A 66 -13.43 -6.70 24.96
CA LYS A 66 -13.94 -8.02 25.32
C LYS A 66 -14.79 -7.88 26.58
N GLY A 67 -16.09 -7.69 26.38
CA GLY A 67 -17.10 -8.00 27.39
C GLY A 67 -17.30 -9.51 27.42
N ARG A 68 -16.39 -10.22 28.10
CA ARG A 68 -16.60 -11.45 28.88
C ARG A 68 -15.28 -12.01 29.36
#